data_AF-A0A7X7XHI5-F1
#
_entry.id   AF-A0A7X7XHI5-F1
#
_cell.length_a   1.000
_cell.length_b   1.000
_cell.length_c   1.000
_cell.angle_alpha   90.00
_cell.angle_beta   90.00
_cell.angle_gamma   90.00
#
_symmetry.space_group_name_H-M   'P 1'
#
loop_
_entity.id
_entity.type
_entity.pdbx_description
1 polymer ?
#
loop_
_entity_poly.entity_id
_entity_poly.type
_entity_poly.pdbx_seq_one_letter_code
_entity_poly.pdbx_strand_id
1 'polypeptide(L)'
;MNCHYHPDQAATAACAICQRTLCPTCQHATEGGPLCPDCLSQAVQIYKRSLTPEYRSINPVASAWLALIPFLGAIYNGTYLRALSQFLGMALLILLFDAADLGPLGALGSILFYVYTIIDAYRVASRMKAGLLDGSTPDLMLTPRTKLFYGVGLVVLGLLFLLRNFELFDFDWLHRLWPLLLIGVGAYMVWKGIEKLKSGPAPAAAPAAAPRAPVEPPASTEGKQS
;
A
#
# COMPACT_ATOMS: atom_id res chain seq x y z
N MET A 1 28.76 38.74 15.48
CA MET A 1 28.46 37.72 16.51
C MET A 1 28.98 36.39 15.99
N ASN A 2 29.62 35.58 16.82
CA ASN A 2 30.28 34.36 16.34
C ASN A 2 29.30 33.17 16.40
N CYS A 3 29.62 32.10 15.67
CA CYS A 3 28.82 30.88 15.70
C CYS A 3 28.91 30.23 17.08
N HIS A 4 27.77 29.71 17.55
CA HIS A 4 27.69 29.01 18.84
C HIS A 4 28.59 27.77 18.92
N TYR A 5 28.79 27.05 17.80
CA TYR A 5 29.65 25.86 17.75
C TYR A 5 31.09 26.15 17.32
N HIS A 6 31.30 27.25 16.58
CA HIS A 6 32.60 27.65 16.08
C HIS A 6 32.87 29.12 16.46
N PRO A 7 33.55 29.36 17.59
CA PRO A 7 33.81 30.72 18.04
C PRO A 7 34.70 31.51 17.07
N ASP A 8 35.43 30.84 16.18
CA ASP A 8 36.32 31.49 15.20
C ASP A 8 35.61 31.91 13.90
N GLN A 9 34.31 31.57 13.74
CA GLN A 9 33.55 31.86 12.51
C GLN A 9 32.44 32.88 12.75
N ALA A 10 32.29 33.83 11.83
CA ALA A 10 31.20 34.80 11.84
C ALA A 10 29.86 34.10 11.55
N ALA A 11 28.82 34.39 12.34
CA ALA A 11 27.50 33.85 12.11
C ALA A 11 26.76 34.62 11.00
N THR A 12 26.09 33.88 10.13
CA THR A 12 25.34 34.40 8.97
C THR A 12 23.83 34.26 9.13
N ALA A 13 23.36 33.34 9.97
CA ALA A 13 21.95 33.11 10.24
C ALA A 13 21.71 32.76 11.71
N ALA A 14 20.45 32.81 12.13
CA ALA A 14 19.99 32.32 13.43
C ALA A 14 19.08 31.11 13.23
N CYS A 15 19.15 30.14 14.13
CA CYS A 15 18.28 28.97 14.11
C CYS A 15 16.81 29.40 14.25
N ALA A 16 15.93 28.91 13.38
CA ALA A 16 14.50 29.23 13.40
C ALA A 16 13.78 28.80 14.70
N ILE A 17 14.32 27.81 15.44
CA ILE A 17 13.70 27.25 16.65
C ILE A 17 14.32 27.83 17.92
N CYS A 18 15.65 27.73 18.08
CA CYS A 18 16.34 28.12 19.32
C CYS A 18 17.04 29.49 19.26
N GLN A 19 16.97 30.19 18.12
CA GLN A 19 17.57 31.50 17.87
C GLN A 19 19.10 31.61 18.06
N ARG A 20 19.82 30.48 18.20
CA ARG A 20 21.27 30.47 18.25
C ARG A 20 21.89 30.90 16.92
N THR A 21 22.98 31.66 16.98
CA THR A 21 23.74 32.14 15.82
C THR A 21 24.57 31.00 15.21
N LEU A 22 24.46 30.84 13.88
CA LEU A 22 25.06 29.76 13.11
C LEU A 22 25.93 30.31 11.97
N CYS A 23 27.06 29.64 11.74
CA CYS A 23 27.89 29.84 10.55
C CYS A 23 27.31 29.05 9.35
N PRO A 24 27.74 29.36 8.11
CA PRO A 24 27.24 28.70 6.90
C PRO A 24 27.50 27.17 6.86
N THR A 25 28.48 26.67 7.61
CA THR A 25 28.79 25.24 7.73
C THR A 25 27.92 24.50 8.76
N CYS A 26 27.45 25.17 9.81
CA CYS A 26 26.61 24.55 10.84
C CYS A 26 25.11 24.68 10.55
N GLN A 27 24.70 25.57 9.64
CA GLN A 27 23.29 25.72 9.29
C GLN A 27 22.83 24.64 8.32
N HIS A 28 21.71 24.00 8.63
CA HIS A 28 21.00 23.12 7.70
C HIS A 28 19.80 23.87 7.13
N ALA A 29 19.81 24.12 5.82
CA ALA A 29 18.69 24.75 5.13
C ALA A 29 17.52 23.76 5.03
N THR A 30 16.38 24.14 5.61
CA THR A 30 15.11 23.42 5.49
C THR A 30 14.04 24.38 4.99
N GLU A 31 12.88 23.88 4.56
CA GLU A 31 11.75 24.75 4.16
C GLU A 31 11.28 25.68 5.28
N GLY A 32 11.48 25.29 6.55
CA GLY A 32 11.16 26.10 7.73
C GLY A 32 12.24 27.10 8.14
N GLY A 33 13.29 27.27 7.32
CA GLY A 33 14.44 28.13 7.62
C GLY A 33 15.69 27.35 8.08
N PRO A 34 16.79 28.07 8.38
CA PRO A 34 18.03 27.44 8.83
C PRO A 34 17.87 26.86 10.25
N LEU A 35 18.19 25.57 10.40
CA LEU A 35 18.21 24.87 11.70
C LEU A 35 19.63 24.50 12.13
N CYS A 36 19.88 24.48 13.44
CA CYS A 36 21.11 23.92 14.02
C CYS A 36 21.04 22.38 14.11
N PRO A 37 22.19 21.69 14.27
CA PRO A 37 22.23 20.22 14.37
C PRO A 37 21.37 19.67 15.52
N ASP A 38 21.37 20.33 16.68
CA ASP A 38 20.58 19.92 17.85
C ASP A 38 19.08 20.01 17.56
N CYS A 39 18.60 21.17 17.08
CA CYS A 39 17.19 21.37 16.74
C CYS A 39 16.74 20.50 15.56
N LEU A 40 17.61 20.26 14.59
CA LEU A 40 17.32 19.34 13.48
C LEU A 40 17.17 17.90 13.99
N SER A 41 18.10 17.43 14.83
CA SER A 41 18.01 16.10 15.41
C SER A 41 16.77 15.94 16.28
N GLN A 42 16.41 16.98 17.06
CA GLN A 42 15.21 17.00 17.87
C GLN A 42 13.95 16.99 17.01
N ALA A 43 13.90 17.77 15.93
CA ALA A 43 12.78 17.78 14.98
C ALA A 43 12.61 16.40 14.32
N VAL A 44 13.71 15.75 13.90
CA VAL A 44 13.68 14.38 13.35
C VAL A 44 13.19 13.37 14.39
N GLN A 45 13.62 13.48 15.65
CA GLN A 45 13.17 12.60 16.73
C GLN A 45 11.68 12.80 17.06
N ILE A 46 11.20 14.05 17.06
CA ILE A 46 9.77 14.37 17.23
C ILE A 46 8.97 13.80 16.08
N TYR A 47 9.43 14.00 14.83
CA TYR A 47 8.81 13.42 13.64
C TYR A 47 8.74 11.89 13.74
N LYS A 48 9.85 11.24 14.06
CA LYS A 48 9.92 9.78 14.26
C LYS A 48 8.99 9.32 15.39
N ARG A 49 8.87 10.07 16.47
CA ARG A 49 7.96 9.76 17.59
C ARG A 49 6.49 9.97 17.21
N SER A 50 6.19 11.00 16.43
CA SER A 50 4.83 11.31 15.95
C SER A 50 4.30 10.29 14.94
N LEU A 51 5.17 9.59 14.22
CA LEU A 51 4.82 8.44 13.39
C LEU A 51 4.52 7.16 14.18
N THR A 52 4.85 7.11 15.47
CA THR A 52 4.86 5.87 16.28
C THR A 52 3.79 5.70 17.38
N PRO A 53 2.85 6.64 17.68
CA PRO A 53 2.07 6.53 18.91
C PRO A 53 1.13 5.31 18.93
N GLU A 54 0.56 4.92 17.78
CA GLU A 54 -0.40 3.82 17.72
C GLU A 54 0.27 2.44 17.72
N TYR A 55 1.45 2.30 17.11
CA TYR A 55 2.14 1.01 16.98
C TYR A 55 3.00 0.62 18.19
N ARG A 56 3.28 1.54 19.12
CA ARG A 56 4.17 1.30 20.27
C ARG A 56 3.50 0.49 21.39
N SER A 57 2.17 0.48 21.45
CA SER A 57 1.38 -0.25 22.45
C SER A 57 1.16 -1.72 22.08
N ILE A 58 1.48 -2.13 20.85
CA ILE A 58 1.30 -3.50 20.38
C ILE A 58 2.29 -4.43 21.09
N ASN A 59 1.77 -5.44 21.78
CA ASN A 59 2.58 -6.50 22.38
C ASN A 59 2.70 -7.69 21.40
N PRO A 60 3.91 -8.04 20.92
CA PRO A 60 4.09 -9.13 19.95
C PRO A 60 3.61 -10.49 20.46
N VAL A 61 3.81 -10.75 21.75
CA VAL A 61 3.37 -12.00 22.36
C VAL A 61 1.85 -12.06 22.40
N ALA A 62 1.19 -10.95 22.75
CA ALA A 62 -0.27 -10.88 22.71
C ALA A 62 -0.80 -11.09 21.28
N SER A 63 -0.17 -10.47 20.27
CA SER A 63 -0.54 -10.67 18.86
C SER A 63 -0.49 -12.15 18.45
N ALA A 64 0.56 -12.88 18.87
CA ALA A 64 0.69 -14.31 18.61
C ALA A 64 -0.39 -15.14 19.33
N TRP A 65 -0.67 -14.84 20.60
CA TRP A 65 -1.76 -15.50 21.34
C TRP A 65 -3.12 -15.24 20.72
N LEU A 66 -3.39 -14.02 20.27
CA LEU A 66 -4.62 -13.69 19.57
C LEU A 66 -4.70 -14.42 18.22
N ALA A 67 -3.58 -14.67 17.53
CA ALA A 67 -3.55 -15.42 16.28
C ALA A 67 -3.95 -16.91 16.40
N LEU A 68 -4.01 -17.47 17.61
CA LEU A 68 -4.63 -18.79 17.84
C LEU A 68 -6.14 -18.79 17.58
N ILE A 69 -6.76 -17.61 17.57
CA ILE A 69 -8.06 -17.44 16.95
C ILE A 69 -7.76 -17.02 15.51
N PRO A 70 -8.25 -17.77 14.50
CA PRO A 70 -7.94 -17.50 13.11
C PRO A 70 -8.09 -16.01 12.77
N PHE A 71 -7.05 -15.43 12.18
CA PHE A 71 -7.00 -14.05 11.67
C PHE A 71 -6.99 -12.93 12.73
N LEU A 72 -7.22 -13.24 14.02
CA LEU A 72 -7.36 -12.23 15.06
C LEU A 72 -6.04 -11.49 15.37
N GLY A 73 -4.90 -12.16 15.22
CA GLY A 73 -3.58 -11.54 15.40
C GLY A 73 -3.29 -10.43 14.38
N ALA A 74 -3.69 -10.62 13.11
CA ALA A 74 -3.56 -9.59 12.08
C ALA A 74 -4.52 -8.41 12.31
N ILE A 75 -5.72 -8.67 12.84
CA ILE A 75 -6.69 -7.63 13.21
C ILE A 75 -6.16 -6.82 14.41
N TYR A 76 -5.59 -7.47 15.43
CA TYR A 76 -4.96 -6.80 16.57
C TYR A 76 -3.82 -5.87 16.15
N ASN A 77 -3.05 -6.28 15.13
CA ASN A 77 -1.97 -5.46 14.56
C ASN A 77 -2.49 -4.31 13.67
N GLY A 78 -3.79 -4.23 13.42
CA GLY A 78 -4.40 -3.25 12.51
C GLY A 78 -4.10 -3.50 11.04
N THR A 79 -3.67 -4.72 10.67
CA THR A 79 -3.38 -5.11 9.28
C THR A 79 -4.57 -5.88 8.68
N TYR A 80 -5.60 -5.15 8.28
CA TYR A 80 -6.85 -5.72 7.77
C TYR A 80 -6.67 -6.40 6.41
N LEU A 81 -5.84 -5.84 5.51
CA LEU A 81 -5.57 -6.47 4.21
C LEU A 81 -4.89 -7.81 4.39
N ARG A 82 -3.95 -7.93 5.35
CA ARG A 82 -3.34 -9.22 5.71
C ARG A 82 -4.34 -10.20 6.32
N ALA A 83 -5.19 -9.74 7.22
CA ALA A 83 -6.23 -10.59 7.80
C ALA A 83 -7.15 -11.15 6.70
N LEU A 84 -7.54 -10.29 5.74
CA LEU A 84 -8.32 -10.68 4.58
C LEU A 84 -7.55 -11.65 3.66
N SER A 85 -6.28 -11.38 3.35
CA SER A 85 -5.48 -12.26 2.50
C SER A 85 -5.26 -13.63 3.13
N GLN A 86 -5.08 -13.69 4.45
CA GLN A 86 -4.95 -14.94 5.20
C GLN A 86 -6.28 -15.71 5.20
N PHE A 87 -7.41 -15.02 5.38
CA PHE A 87 -8.74 -15.62 5.31
C PHE A 87 -9.02 -16.21 3.94
N LEU A 88 -8.82 -15.44 2.87
CA LEU A 88 -8.96 -15.92 1.50
C LEU A 88 -7.97 -17.04 1.19
N GLY A 89 -6.71 -16.91 1.65
CA GLY A 89 -5.68 -17.92 1.47
C GLY A 89 -6.06 -19.25 2.11
N MET A 90 -6.56 -19.24 3.34
CA MET A 90 -7.04 -20.43 4.04
C MET A 90 -8.24 -21.05 3.34
N ALA A 91 -9.26 -20.23 3.02
CA ALA A 91 -10.46 -20.70 2.34
C ALA A 91 -10.14 -21.33 0.98
N LEU A 92 -9.27 -20.68 0.20
CA LEU A 92 -8.80 -21.20 -1.07
C LEU A 92 -8.02 -22.51 -0.91
N LEU A 93 -7.15 -22.61 0.10
CA LEU A 93 -6.40 -23.83 0.36
C LEU A 93 -7.34 -25.02 0.63
N ILE A 94 -8.32 -24.80 1.51
CA ILE A 94 -9.30 -25.83 1.89
C ILE A 94 -10.11 -26.26 0.66
N LEU A 95 -10.65 -25.31 -0.11
CA LEU A 95 -11.44 -25.59 -1.31
C LEU A 95 -10.63 -26.32 -2.38
N LEU A 96 -9.38 -25.91 -2.60
CA LEU A 96 -8.50 -26.53 -3.59
C LEU A 96 -8.11 -27.95 -3.18
N PHE A 97 -7.81 -28.17 -1.91
CA PHE A 97 -7.43 -29.48 -1.40
C PHE A 97 -8.57 -30.48 -1.37
N ASP A 98 -9.78 -30.00 -1.08
CA ASP A 98 -11.02 -30.78 -1.19
C ASP A 98 -11.30 -31.14 -2.65
N ALA A 99 -11.24 -30.17 -3.56
CA ALA A 99 -11.44 -30.40 -5.00
C ALA A 99 -10.40 -31.33 -5.64
N ALA A 100 -9.18 -31.35 -5.11
CA ALA A 100 -8.08 -32.21 -5.59
C ALA A 100 -8.00 -33.56 -4.86
N ASP A 101 -8.90 -33.83 -3.91
CA ASP A 101 -8.98 -35.07 -3.12
C ASP A 101 -7.64 -35.45 -2.44
N LEU A 102 -6.92 -34.43 -1.94
CA LEU A 102 -5.57 -34.56 -1.38
C LEU A 102 -5.56 -35.14 0.05
N GLY A 103 -6.73 -35.37 0.65
CA GLY A 103 -6.90 -36.03 1.95
C GLY A 103 -5.94 -35.51 3.04
N PRO A 104 -5.14 -36.40 3.69
CA PRO A 104 -4.22 -36.00 4.76
C PRO A 104 -3.17 -34.96 4.38
N LEU A 105 -2.72 -34.93 3.12
CA LEU A 105 -1.76 -33.93 2.64
C LEU A 105 -2.37 -32.53 2.65
N GLY A 106 -3.65 -32.42 2.27
CA GLY A 106 -4.39 -31.16 2.34
C GLY A 106 -4.56 -30.65 3.78
N ALA A 107 -4.85 -31.57 4.70
CA ALA A 107 -4.92 -31.25 6.13
C ALA A 107 -3.57 -30.75 6.68
N LEU A 108 -2.47 -31.43 6.34
CA LEU A 108 -1.13 -31.01 6.72
C LEU A 108 -0.79 -29.62 6.17
N GLY A 109 -1.08 -29.36 4.89
CA GLY A 109 -0.87 -28.05 4.28
C GLY A 109 -1.65 -26.93 4.96
N SER A 110 -2.91 -27.20 5.31
CA SER A 110 -3.77 -26.24 6.03
C SER A 110 -3.24 -25.94 7.44
N ILE A 111 -2.76 -26.97 8.15
CA ILE A 111 -2.15 -26.82 9.48
C ILE A 111 -0.85 -26.01 9.40
N LEU A 112 0.02 -26.28 8.41
CA LEU A 112 1.26 -25.54 8.22
C LEU A 112 0.99 -24.08 7.89
N PHE A 113 0.03 -23.80 7.01
CA PHE A 113 -0.40 -22.45 6.69
C PHE A 113 -0.97 -21.75 7.94
N TYR A 114 -1.77 -22.45 8.74
CA TYR A 114 -2.30 -21.94 10.00
C TYR A 114 -1.20 -21.53 10.98
N VAL A 115 -0.24 -22.40 11.25
CA VAL A 115 0.92 -22.10 12.11
C VAL A 115 1.75 -20.95 11.55
N TYR A 116 1.91 -20.88 10.22
CA TYR A 116 2.56 -19.75 9.56
C TYR A 116 1.85 -18.42 9.86
N THR A 117 0.52 -18.36 9.86
CA THR A 117 -0.20 -17.12 10.20
C THR A 117 0.06 -16.64 11.63
N ILE A 118 0.24 -17.57 12.58
CA ILE A 118 0.60 -17.24 13.98
C ILE A 118 2.00 -16.62 14.05
N ILE A 119 2.98 -17.25 13.37
CA ILE A 119 4.35 -16.76 13.32
C ILE A 119 4.41 -15.40 12.61
N ASP A 120 3.64 -15.22 11.53
CA ASP A 120 3.54 -13.96 10.82
C ASP A 120 3.01 -12.85 11.73
N ALA A 121 1.93 -13.11 12.49
CA ALA A 121 1.38 -12.14 13.45
C ALA A 121 2.43 -11.65 14.46
N TYR A 122 3.21 -12.57 15.04
CA TYR A 122 4.31 -12.23 15.95
C TYR A 122 5.40 -11.40 15.26
N ARG A 123 5.85 -11.82 14.07
CA ARG A 123 6.92 -11.15 13.32
C ARG A 123 6.51 -9.73 12.94
N VAL A 124 5.27 -9.55 12.49
CA VAL A 124 4.71 -8.26 12.12
C VAL A 124 4.63 -7.33 13.33
N ALA A 125 4.06 -7.80 14.45
CA ALA A 125 3.99 -7.04 15.69
C ALA A 125 5.37 -6.68 16.25
N SER A 126 6.34 -7.58 16.13
CA SER A 126 7.73 -7.32 16.54
C SER A 126 8.38 -6.23 15.71
N ARG A 127 8.16 -6.22 14.38
CA ARG A 127 8.66 -5.17 13.48
C ARG A 127 8.00 -3.82 13.73
N MET A 128 6.69 -3.82 14.01
CA MET A 128 5.93 -2.64 14.44
C MET A 128 6.51 -2.02 15.70
N LYS A 129 6.72 -2.84 16.74
CA LYS A 129 7.30 -2.39 18.01
C LYS A 129 8.74 -1.88 17.85
N ALA A 130 9.51 -2.48 16.95
CA ALA A 130 10.87 -2.07 16.64
C ALA A 130 10.95 -0.79 15.78
N GLY A 131 9.83 -0.30 15.24
CA GLY A 131 9.81 0.84 14.32
C GLY A 131 10.52 0.57 12.99
N LEU A 132 10.60 -0.71 12.60
CA LEU A 132 11.27 -1.19 11.37
C LEU A 132 10.29 -1.33 10.19
N LEU A 133 9.06 -0.82 10.33
CA LEU A 133 8.13 -0.80 9.21
C LEU A 133 8.58 0.23 8.19
N ASP A 134 8.98 -0.26 7.03
CA ASP A 134 9.02 0.51 5.82
C ASP A 134 7.58 0.85 5.42
N GLY A 135 7.35 2.08 4.95
CA GLY A 135 6.02 2.55 4.51
C GLY A 135 5.44 1.80 3.29
N SER A 136 6.03 0.65 2.92
CA SER A 136 5.61 -0.26 1.86
C SER A 136 4.50 -1.23 2.31
N THR A 137 4.16 -1.28 3.61
CA THR A 137 3.02 -2.08 4.08
C THR A 137 1.71 -1.45 3.58
N PRO A 138 0.94 -2.14 2.72
CA PRO A 138 -0.23 -1.54 2.07
C PRO A 138 -1.28 -1.07 3.08
N ASP A 139 -1.38 -1.72 4.24
CA ASP A 139 -2.24 -1.33 5.36
C ASP A 139 -1.94 0.05 5.98
N LEU A 140 -0.69 0.52 5.88
CA LEU A 140 -0.27 1.81 6.43
C LEU A 140 -0.64 2.98 5.51
N MET A 141 -0.87 2.70 4.22
CA MET A 141 -1.35 3.68 3.24
C MET A 141 -2.87 3.93 3.30
N LEU A 142 -3.62 3.10 4.05
CA LEU A 142 -5.06 3.30 4.20
C LEU A 142 -5.36 4.46 5.15
N THR A 143 -6.15 5.41 4.68
CA THR A 143 -6.71 6.51 5.47
C THR A 143 -7.53 5.94 6.65
N PRO A 144 -7.59 6.61 7.82
CA PRO A 144 -8.37 6.15 8.98
C PRO A 144 -9.84 5.83 8.64
N ARG A 145 -10.45 6.63 7.76
CA ARG A 145 -11.82 6.41 7.26
C ARG A 145 -11.98 5.07 6.53
N THR A 146 -10.98 4.70 5.74
CA THR A 146 -10.99 3.46 4.96
C THR A 146 -10.81 2.25 5.89
N LYS A 147 -9.93 2.34 6.90
CA LYS A 147 -9.77 1.30 7.93
C LYS A 147 -11.09 1.02 8.66
N LEU A 148 -11.81 2.07 9.05
CA LEU A 148 -13.14 1.94 9.66
C LEU A 148 -14.13 1.25 8.72
N PHE A 149 -14.15 1.62 7.44
CA PHE A 149 -15.04 1.03 6.45
C PHE A 149 -14.80 -0.49 6.30
N TYR A 150 -13.54 -0.92 6.21
CA TYR A 150 -13.20 -2.34 6.15
C TYR A 150 -13.55 -3.08 7.45
N GLY A 151 -13.31 -2.46 8.61
CA GLY A 151 -13.68 -3.04 9.91
C GLY A 151 -15.19 -3.25 10.06
N VAL A 152 -15.98 -2.21 9.76
CA VAL A 152 -17.45 -2.30 9.76
C VAL A 152 -17.93 -3.33 8.72
N GLY A 153 -17.33 -3.33 7.53
CA GLY A 153 -17.63 -4.30 6.49
C GLY A 153 -17.41 -5.75 6.95
N LEU A 154 -16.30 -6.05 7.64
CA LEU A 154 -16.03 -7.37 8.20
C LEU A 154 -17.06 -7.78 9.26
N VAL A 155 -17.44 -6.86 10.15
CA VAL A 155 -18.45 -7.13 11.19
C VAL A 155 -19.80 -7.43 10.57
N VAL A 156 -20.21 -6.64 9.58
CA VAL A 156 -21.47 -6.85 8.85
C VAL A 156 -21.43 -8.18 8.09
N LEU A 157 -20.34 -8.48 7.39
CA LEU A 157 -20.18 -9.75 6.68
C LEU A 157 -20.25 -10.95 7.63
N GLY A 158 -19.57 -10.87 8.78
CA GLY A 158 -19.60 -11.91 9.81
C GLY A 158 -20.99 -12.11 10.40
N LEU A 159 -21.72 -11.03 10.68
CA LEU A 159 -23.12 -11.08 11.10
C LEU A 159 -24.00 -11.74 10.04
N LEU A 160 -23.87 -11.36 8.78
CA LEU A 160 -24.64 -11.97 7.68
C LEU A 160 -24.38 -13.48 7.58
N PHE A 161 -23.12 -13.90 7.72
CA PHE A 161 -22.76 -15.32 7.70
C PHE A 161 -23.34 -16.08 8.91
N LEU A 162 -23.34 -15.46 10.09
CA LEU A 162 -23.94 -16.01 11.29
C LEU A 162 -25.46 -16.16 11.14
N LEU A 163 -26.15 -15.11 10.65
CA LEU A 163 -27.59 -15.16 10.40
C LEU A 163 -27.96 -16.26 9.37
N ARG A 164 -27.14 -16.44 8.33
CA ARG A 164 -27.29 -17.54 7.38
C ARG A 164 -27.15 -18.90 8.05
N ASN A 165 -26.21 -19.07 8.99
CA ASN A 165 -26.03 -20.34 9.70
C ASN A 165 -27.22 -20.70 10.60
N PHE A 166 -28.00 -19.72 11.06
CA PHE A 166 -29.22 -19.95 11.84
C PHE A 166 -30.47 -20.21 10.97
N GLU A 167 -30.33 -20.29 9.64
CA GLU A 167 -31.44 -20.42 8.68
C GLU A 167 -32.55 -19.34 8.88
N LEU A 168 -32.23 -18.25 9.57
CA LEU A 168 -33.19 -17.17 9.85
C LEU A 168 -33.48 -16.31 8.61
N PHE A 169 -32.65 -16.44 7.56
CA PHE A 169 -32.77 -15.70 6.29
C PHE A 169 -32.29 -16.55 5.10
N ASP A 170 -33.20 -16.90 4.19
CA ASP A 170 -32.87 -17.47 2.88
C ASP A 170 -32.39 -16.37 1.93
N PHE A 171 -31.08 -16.34 1.64
CA PHE A 171 -30.46 -15.40 0.71
C PHE A 171 -30.61 -15.81 -0.77
N ASP A 172 -31.54 -16.70 -1.09
CA ASP A 172 -31.78 -17.18 -2.47
C ASP A 172 -32.08 -16.03 -3.45
N TRP A 173 -32.78 -14.98 -2.99
CA TRP A 173 -32.96 -13.76 -3.77
C TRP A 173 -31.60 -13.12 -4.10
N LEU A 174 -30.72 -12.94 -3.11
CA LEU A 174 -29.44 -12.25 -3.29
C LEU A 174 -28.53 -12.97 -4.30
N HIS A 175 -28.49 -14.31 -4.25
CA HIS A 175 -27.80 -15.13 -5.27
C HIS A 175 -28.38 -14.93 -6.67
N ARG A 176 -29.71 -14.74 -6.79
CA ARG A 176 -30.41 -14.47 -8.05
C ARG A 176 -30.17 -13.07 -8.61
N LEU A 177 -29.87 -12.09 -7.75
CA LEU A 177 -29.59 -10.70 -8.13
C LEU A 177 -28.13 -10.43 -8.55
N TRP A 178 -27.18 -11.25 -8.09
CA TRP A 178 -25.76 -11.05 -8.43
C TRP A 178 -25.45 -10.98 -9.93
N PRO A 179 -26.04 -11.84 -10.79
CA PRO A 179 -25.86 -11.74 -12.23
C PRO A 179 -26.31 -10.39 -12.80
N LEU A 180 -27.43 -9.84 -12.30
CA LEU A 180 -27.92 -8.51 -12.72
C LEU A 180 -26.96 -7.39 -12.31
N LEU A 181 -26.33 -7.49 -11.14
CA LEU A 181 -25.34 -6.51 -10.70
C LEU A 181 -24.09 -6.57 -11.59
N LEU A 182 -23.59 -7.76 -11.90
CA LEU A 182 -22.45 -7.93 -12.84
C LEU A 182 -22.78 -7.34 -14.22
N ILE A 183 -23.98 -7.60 -14.73
CA ILE A 183 -24.46 -7.04 -16.00
C ILE A 183 -24.54 -5.52 -15.92
N GLY A 184 -25.06 -4.96 -14.83
CA GLY A 184 -25.16 -3.51 -14.62
C GLY A 184 -23.80 -2.83 -14.56
N VAL A 185 -22.83 -3.40 -13.82
CA VAL A 185 -21.45 -2.89 -13.74
C VAL A 185 -20.76 -2.99 -15.10
N GLY A 186 -20.94 -4.10 -15.81
CA GLY A 186 -20.42 -4.27 -17.17
C GLY A 186 -21.00 -3.24 -18.14
N ALA A 187 -22.32 -3.05 -18.14
CA ALA A 187 -23.01 -2.06 -18.96
C ALA A 187 -22.53 -0.63 -18.65
N TYR A 188 -22.33 -0.31 -17.37
CA TYR A 188 -21.80 0.98 -16.94
C TYR A 188 -20.37 1.22 -17.42
N MET A 189 -19.48 0.22 -17.35
CA MET A 189 -18.12 0.31 -17.89
C MET A 189 -18.11 0.54 -19.41
N VAL A 190 -18.99 -0.15 -20.14
CA VAL A 190 -19.14 0.02 -21.59
C VAL A 190 -19.67 1.41 -21.92
N TRP A 191 -20.71 1.88 -21.23
CA TRP A 191 -21.26 3.22 -21.43
C TRP A 191 -20.20 4.31 -21.18
N LYS A 192 -19.49 4.23 -20.06
CA LYS A 192 -18.39 5.15 -19.75
C LYS A 192 -17.25 5.08 -20.78
N GLY A 193 -16.96 3.89 -21.31
CA GLY A 193 -16.01 3.70 -22.41
C GLY A 193 -16.45 4.41 -23.69
N ILE A 194 -17.73 4.32 -24.04
CA ILE A 194 -18.32 4.99 -25.21
C ILE A 194 -18.35 6.51 -25.03
N GLU A 195 -18.65 7.01 -23.83
CA GLU A 195 -18.57 8.45 -23.54
C GLU A 195 -17.17 8.99 -23.73
N LYS A 196 -16.15 8.22 -23.31
CA LYS A 196 -14.73 8.58 -23.50
C LYS A 196 -14.32 8.61 -24.98
N LEU A 197 -14.92 7.75 -25.82
CA LEU A 197 -14.72 7.76 -27.27
C LEU A 197 -15.44 8.93 -27.95
N LYS A 198 -16.62 9.32 -27.46
CA LYS A 198 -17.36 10.51 -27.96
C LYS A 198 -16.75 11.84 -27.52
N SER A 199 -16.01 11.85 -26.41
CA SER A 199 -15.35 13.04 -25.85
C SER A 199 -13.86 13.16 -26.23
N GLY A 200 -13.33 12.26 -27.06
CA GLY A 200 -12.01 12.42 -27.68
C GLY A 200 -12.05 13.47 -28.80
N PRO A 201 -11.04 14.35 -28.93
CA PRO A 201 -11.03 15.37 -29.97
C PRO A 201 -11.00 14.71 -31.36
N ALA A 202 -11.80 15.25 -32.29
CA ALA A 202 -11.83 14.83 -33.68
C ALA A 202 -10.41 14.73 -34.27
N PRO A 203 -10.12 13.76 -35.15
CA PRO A 203 -8.79 13.60 -35.73
C PRO A 203 -8.36 14.93 -36.36
N ALA A 204 -7.27 15.49 -35.82
CA ALA A 204 -6.63 16.67 -36.39
C ALA A 204 -6.40 16.43 -37.88
N ALA A 205 -6.83 17.40 -38.69
CA ALA A 205 -6.65 17.43 -40.12
C ALA A 205 -5.23 16.98 -40.50
N ALA A 206 -5.16 16.09 -41.49
CA ALA A 206 -3.90 15.60 -42.06
C ALA A 206 -2.95 16.77 -42.36
N PRO A 207 -1.65 16.70 -42.01
CA PRO A 207 -0.71 17.73 -42.38
C PRO A 207 -0.56 17.78 -43.90
N ALA A 208 -0.68 18.99 -44.45
CA ALA A 208 -0.50 19.30 -45.85
C ALA A 208 0.84 18.77 -46.37
N ALA A 209 0.80 18.16 -47.55
CA ALA A 209 1.94 17.59 -48.25
C ALA A 209 3.08 18.63 -48.42
N ALA A 210 4.25 18.32 -47.85
CA ALA A 210 5.48 19.03 -48.18
C ALA A 210 5.97 18.60 -49.59
N PRO A 211 6.55 19.51 -50.41
CA PRO A 211 7.04 19.16 -51.74
C PRO A 211 8.23 18.19 -51.63
N ARG A 212 8.19 17.09 -52.38
CA ARG A 212 9.32 16.16 -52.50
C ARG A 212 10.43 16.83 -53.32
N ALA A 213 11.64 16.95 -52.75
CA ALA A 213 12.83 17.31 -53.51
C ALA A 213 13.25 16.14 -54.44
N PRO A 214 13.90 16.41 -55.59
CA PRO A 214 14.30 15.38 -56.54
C PRO A 214 15.36 14.44 -55.94
N VAL A 215 15.14 13.13 -56.09
CA VAL A 215 16.11 12.09 -55.72
C VAL A 215 17.14 11.97 -56.84
N GLU A 216 18.40 12.25 -56.54
CA GLU A 216 19.54 12.04 -57.45
C GLU A 216 19.95 10.55 -57.44
N PRO A 217 20.15 9.91 -58.61
CA PRO A 217 20.44 8.48 -58.68
C PRO A 217 21.88 8.15 -58.23
N PRO A 218 22.11 6.99 -57.57
CA PRO A 218 23.45 6.62 -57.09
C PRO A 218 24.40 6.26 -58.23
N ALA A 219 25.60 6.84 -58.15
CA ALA A 219 26.73 6.58 -59.02
C ALA A 219 27.16 5.10 -58.98
N SER A 220 27.33 4.53 -60.17
CA SER A 220 27.97 3.25 -60.43
C SER A 220 29.44 3.28 -60.00
N THR A 221 29.82 2.48 -59.02
CA THR A 221 31.22 2.10 -58.81
C THR A 221 31.45 0.71 -59.35
N GLU A 222 31.94 0.65 -60.59
CA GLU A 222 32.77 -0.45 -61.08
C GLU A 222 33.98 -0.62 -60.15
N GLY A 223 34.18 -1.85 -59.68
CA GLY A 223 35.21 -2.20 -58.70
C GLY A 223 35.73 -3.62 -58.94
N LYS A 224 36.44 -3.76 -60.06
CA LYS A 224 37.57 -4.67 -60.33
C LYS A 224 38.15 -5.39 -59.09
N GLN A 225 38.17 -6.73 -59.08
CA GLN A 225 39.27 -7.52 -58.48
C GLN A 225 39.23 -9.01 -58.85
N SER A 226 40.39 -9.46 -59.31
CA SER A 226 40.92 -10.84 -59.48
C SER A 226 40.54 -11.67 -60.69
#